data_AF-A0A8J2YAC0-F1
#
_entry.id   AF-A0A8J2YAC0-F1
#
_cell.length_a   1.000
_cell.length_b   1.000
_cell.length_c   1.000
_cell.angle_alpha   90.00
_cell.angle_beta   90.00
_cell.angle_gamma   90.00
#
_symmetry.space_group_name_H-M   'P 1'
#
loop_
_entity.id
_entity.type
_entity.pdbx_description
1 polymer ?
#
loop_
_entity_poly.entity_id
_entity_poly.type
_entity_poly.pdbx_seq_one_letter_code
_entity_poly.pdbx_strand_id
1 'polypeptide(L)' 'MYMTVIMILVSALSFWGAMYNKKTGNTPGFIIGGLFSLTLIGVTLIAIYDELIGIQ' A
#
# COMPACT_ATOMS: atom_id res chain seq x y z
N MET A 1 -12.27 -7.01 -9.42
CA MET A 1 -11.02 -7.56 -10.01
C MET A 1 -10.08 -6.47 -10.49
N TYR A 2 -10.49 -5.61 -11.45
CA TYR A 2 -9.61 -4.54 -11.95
C TYR A 2 -9.13 -3.57 -10.86
N MET A 3 -10.04 -3.15 -9.97
CA MET A 3 -9.72 -2.28 -8.83
C MET A 3 -8.68 -2.90 -7.88
N THR A 4 -8.87 -4.16 -7.49
CA THR A 4 -7.98 -4.88 -6.57
C THR A 4 -6.59 -5.09 -7.17
N VAL A 5 -6.49 -5.38 -8.46
CA VAL A 5 -5.22 -5.48 -9.18
C VAL A 5 -4.48 -4.13 -9.17
N ILE A 6 -5.19 -3.02 -9.42
CA ILE A 6 -4.62 -1.67 -9.33
C ILE A 6 -4.13 -1.39 -7.91
N MET A 7 -4.93 -1.74 -6.89
CA MET A 7 -4.56 -1.54 -5.48
C MET A 7 -3.30 -2.31 -5.10
N ILE A 8 -3.14 -3.56 -5.57
CA ILE A 8 -1.92 -4.34 -5.34
C ILE A 8 -0.71 -3.64 -5.95
N LEU A 9 -0.81 -3.13 -7.18
CA LEU A 9 0.28 -2.40 -7.83
C LEU A 9 0.64 -1.09 -7.12
N VAL A 10 -0.37 -0.30 -6.73
CA VAL A 10 -0.17 0.96 -6.00
C VAL A 10 0.41 0.69 -4.61
N SER A 11 0.00 -0.39 -3.95
CA SER A 11 0.56 -0.84 -2.67
C SER A 11 2.06 -1.17 -2.79
N ALA A 12 2.45 -1.90 -3.83
CA ALA A 12 3.86 -2.20 -4.10
C ALA A 12 4.69 -0.93 -4.40
N LEU A 13 4.15 -0.02 -5.22
CA LEU A 13 4.80 1.26 -5.53
C LEU A 13 4.94 2.16 -4.30
N SER A 14 3.90 2.23 -3.47
CA SER A 14 3.89 2.98 -2.22
C SER A 14 4.98 2.50 -1.26
N PHE A 15 5.05 1.17 -1.07
CA PHE A 15 6.10 0.55 -0.26
C PHE A 15 7.50 0.85 -0.80
N TRP A 16 7.68 0.76 -2.13
CA TRP A 16 8.97 1.10 -2.74
C TRP A 16 9.33 2.57 -2.55
N GLY A 17 8.39 3.50 -2.73
CA GLY A 17 8.59 4.93 -2.47
C GLY A 17 8.98 5.22 -1.02
N ALA A 18 8.32 4.58 -0.05
CA ALA A 18 8.69 4.68 1.36
C ALA A 18 10.13 4.15 1.59
N MET A 19 10.46 2.99 1.04
CA MET A 19 11.81 2.43 1.16
C MET A 19 12.88 3.28 0.45
N TYR A 20 12.53 3.95 -0.66
CA TYR A 20 13.42 4.90 -1.31
C TYR A 20 13.68 6.12 -0.42
N ASN A 21 12.64 6.69 0.22
CA ASN A 21 12.81 7.77 1.19
C ASN A 21 13.69 7.38 2.37
N LYS A 22 13.60 6.13 2.83
CA LYS A 22 14.52 5.58 3.84
C LYS A 22 15.96 5.54 3.33
N LYS A 23 16.17 5.07 2.10
CA LYS A 23 17.51 4.96 1.48
C LYS A 23 18.16 6.31 1.24
N THR A 24 17.39 7.35 0.91
CA THR A 24 17.90 8.70 0.63
C THR A 24 18.05 9.58 1.87
N GLY A 25 17.74 9.07 3.06
CA GLY A 25 17.82 9.84 4.31
C GLY A 25 16.69 10.86 4.48
N ASN A 26 15.62 10.78 3.68
CA ASN A 26 14.43 11.62 3.83
C ASN A 26 13.54 11.07 4.95
N THR A 27 13.91 11.35 6.19
CA THR A 27 13.19 10.93 7.40
C THR A 27 11.70 11.31 7.42
N PRO A 28 11.29 12.56 7.14
CA PRO A 28 9.86 12.90 7.12
C PRO A 28 9.11 12.19 5.99
N GLY A 29 9.72 12.08 4.80
CA GLY A 29 9.15 11.33 3.68
C GLY A 29 9.03 9.83 3.95
N PHE A 30 9.92 9.25 4.75
CA PHE A 30 9.82 7.85 5.17
C PHE A 30 8.70 7.64 6.18
N ILE A 31 8.51 8.53 7.14
CA ILE A 31 7.45 8.43 8.15
C ILE A 31 6.08 8.55 7.48
N ILE A 32 5.87 9.62 6.70
CA ILE A 32 4.60 9.87 6.01
C ILE A 32 4.34 8.78 4.97
N GLY A 33 5.34 8.45 4.16
CA GLY A 33 5.23 7.41 3.14
C GLY A 33 5.01 6.03 3.73
N GLY A 34 5.64 5.72 4.87
CA GLY A 34 5.47 4.45 5.59
C GLY A 34 4.06 4.32 6.19
N LEU A 35 3.53 5.39 6.79
CA LEU A 35 2.16 5.42 7.30
C LEU A 35 1.15 5.20 6.18
N PHE A 36 1.31 5.92 5.06
CA PHE A 36 0.48 5.73 3.87
C PHE A 36 0.60 4.32 3.29
N SER A 37 1.81 3.77 3.20
CA SER A 37 2.04 2.38 2.73
C SER A 37 1.32 1.37 3.60
N LEU A 38 1.42 1.50 4.93
CA LEU A 38 0.75 0.60 5.88
C LEU A 38 -0.77 0.65 5.75
N THR A 39 -1.35 1.86 5.69
CA THR A 39 -2.80 2.03 5.48
C THR A 39 -3.23 1.41 4.15
N LEU A 40 -2.48 1.67 3.08
CA LEU A 40 -2.80 1.18 1.75
C LEU A 40 -2.72 -0.35 1.66
N ILE A 41 -1.71 -0.97 2.29
CA ILE A 41 -1.62 -2.43 2.41
C ILE A 41 -2.84 -2.97 3.15
N GLY A 42 -3.23 -2.34 4.27
CA GLY A 42 -4.41 -2.75 5.05
C GLY A 42 -5.70 -2.72 4.23
N VAL A 43 -5.99 -1.61 3.54
CA VAL A 43 -7.20 -1.50 2.70
C VAL A 43 -7.13 -2.47 1.52
N THR A 44 -5.95 -2.70 0.93
CA THR A 44 -5.76 -3.67 -0.16
C THR A 44 -6.07 -5.09 0.30
N LEU A 45 -5.62 -5.48 1.50
CA LEU A 45 -5.92 -6.79 2.07
C LEU A 45 -7.42 -6.97 2.37
N ILE A 46 -8.08 -5.92 2.87
CA ILE A 46 -9.53 -5.93 3.05
C ILE A 46 -10.25 -6.08 1.72
N ALA A 47 -9.85 -5.35 0.68
CA ALA A 47 -10.43 -5.45 -0.66
C ALA A 47 -10.22 -6.85 -1.28
N ILE A 48 -9.04 -7.45 -1.09
CA ILE A 48 -8.78 -8.83 -1.52
C ILE A 48 -9.67 -9.82 -0.75
N TYR A 49 -9.81 -9.63 0.56
CA TYR A 49 -10.62 -10.49 1.41
C TYR A 49 -12.11 -10.43 1.02
N ASP A 50 -12.64 -9.23 0.80
CA ASP A 50 -13.99 -9.02 0.29
C ASP A 50 -14.18 -9.70 -1.07
N GLU A 51 -13.25 -9.52 -2.01
CA GLU A 51 -13.36 -10.10 -3.34
C GLU A 51 -13.25 -11.65 -3.35
N LEU A 52 -12.49 -12.24 -2.42
CA LEU A 52 -12.32 -13.70 -2.34
C LEU A 52 -13.43 -14.41 -1.55
N ILE A 53 -13.95 -13.78 -0.50
CA ILE A 53 -14.91 -14.41 0.43
C ILE A 53 -16.34 -13.88 0.22
N GLY A 54 -16.49 -12.75 -0.48
CA GLY A 54 -17.79 -12.18 -0.82
C GLY A 54 -18.52 -11.64 0.39
N ILE A 55 -17.84 -10.86 1.25
CA ILE A 55 -18.53 -10.04 2.25
C ILE A 55 -19.00 -8.78 1.55
N GLN A 56 -19.97 -8.92 0.64
CA GLN A 56 -20.58 -7.77 -0.03
C GLN A 56 -20.93 -6.65 0.95
#